data_AF-A0A530APP2-F1
#
_entry.id   AF-A0A530APP2-F1
#
_cell.length_a   1.000
_cell.length_b   1.000
_cell.length_c   1.000
_cell.angle_alpha   90.00
_cell.angle_beta   90.00
_cell.angle_gamma   90.00
#
_symmetry.space_group_name_H-M   'P 1'
#
loop_
_entity.id
_entity.type
_entity.pdbx_description
1 polymer ?
#
loop_
_entity_poly.entity_id
_entity_poly.type
_entity_poly.pdbx_seq_one_letter_code
_entity_poly.pdbx_strand_id
1 'polypeptide(L)' 'VELVVDKERKTPLPATAEPARRIFDRAWDNGLIIRAFPQGVLGYAPPLCCTDAEIDAIVAATRKTLDQTLADKDVRQAMA' A
#
# COMPACT_ATOMS: atom_id res chain seq x y z
N VAL A 1 -2.81 0.62 7.23
CA VAL A 1 -1.97 1.76 6.78
C VAL A 1 -2.80 2.64 5.88
N GLU A 2 -2.77 3.96 6.04
CA GLU A 2 -3.48 4.91 5.16
C GLU A 2 -2.45 5.72 4.38
N LEU A 3 -2.63 5.79 3.06
CA LEU A 3 -1.72 6.51 2.16
C LEU A 3 -2.29 7.89 1.83
N VAL A 4 -1.43 8.90 1.93
CA VAL A 4 -1.72 10.30 1.62
C VAL A 4 -0.56 10.89 0.83
N VAL A 5 -0.85 11.84 -0.05
CA VAL A 5 0.17 12.58 -0.82
C VAL A 5 0.74 13.77 -0.04
N ASP A 6 -0.01 14.26 0.94
CA ASP A 6 0.42 15.31 1.88
C ASP A 6 0.07 14.85 3.31
N LYS A 7 1.08 14.80 4.18
CA LYS A 7 0.92 14.34 5.57
C LYS A 7 0.30 15.39 6.50
N GLU A 8 0.53 16.67 6.25
CA GLU A 8 -0.03 17.75 7.07
C GLU A 8 -1.51 17.93 6.76
N ARG A 9 -1.84 17.97 5.47
CA ARG A 9 -3.21 18.18 4.98
C ARG A 9 -4.02 16.88 4.92
N LYS A 10 -3.37 15.73 5.08
CA LYS A 10 -3.95 14.39 4.91
C LYS A 10 -4.65 14.23 3.56
N THR A 11 -4.04 14.78 2.51
CA THR A 11 -4.63 14.76 1.17
C THR A 11 -4.59 13.34 0.63
N PRO A 12 -5.74 12.76 0.21
CA PRO A 12 -5.80 11.38 -0.26
C PRO A 12 -5.06 11.20 -1.59
N LEU A 13 -4.80 9.95 -1.97
CA LEU A 13 -4.29 9.65 -3.31
C LEU A 13 -5.28 10.09 -4.39
N PRO A 14 -4.79 10.55 -5.55
CA PRO A 14 -5.65 10.90 -6.67
C PRO A 14 -6.31 9.64 -7.24
N ALA A 15 -7.51 9.79 -7.81
CA ALA A 15 -8.23 8.68 -8.44
C ALA A 15 -7.44 8.06 -9.62
N THR A 16 -6.62 8.86 -10.31
CA THR A 16 -5.75 8.42 -11.41
C THR A 16 -4.69 7.40 -10.98
N ALA A 17 -4.29 7.40 -9.71
CA ALA A 17 -3.37 6.40 -9.15
C ALA A 17 -4.04 5.04 -8.89
N GLU A 18 -5.36 4.93 -9.10
CA GLU A 18 -6.17 3.71 -8.95
C GLU A 18 -5.79 2.89 -7.68
N PRO A 19 -5.86 3.45 -6.46
CA PRO A 19 -5.17 2.90 -5.29
C PRO A 19 -5.58 1.45 -4.96
N ALA A 20 -6.87 1.12 -5.07
CA ALA A 20 -7.35 -0.24 -4.80
C ALA A 20 -6.74 -1.28 -5.75
N ARG A 21 -6.60 -0.95 -7.03
CA ARG A 21 -6.14 -1.90 -8.05
C ARG A 21 -4.62 -1.97 -8.07
N ARG A 22 -3.94 -0.85 -8.32
CA ARG A 22 -2.49 -0.84 -8.54
C ARG A 22 -1.69 -1.23 -7.31
N ILE A 23 -2.16 -0.89 -6.10
CA ILE A 23 -1.46 -1.30 -4.87
C ILE A 23 -1.67 -2.78 -4.62
N PHE A 24 -2.87 -3.31 -4.86
CA PHE A 24 -3.13 -4.74 -4.75
C PHE A 24 -2.28 -5.55 -5.74
N ASP A 25 -2.23 -5.14 -7.02
CA ASP A 25 -1.42 -5.80 -8.05
C ASP A 25 0.06 -5.89 -7.62
N ARG A 26 0.63 -4.79 -7.12
CA ARG A 26 2.01 -4.77 -6.59
C ARG A 26 2.19 -5.65 -5.36
N ALA A 27 1.25 -5.62 -4.42
CA ALA A 27 1.31 -6.45 -3.22
C ALA A 27 1.29 -7.93 -3.60
N TRP A 28 0.40 -8.31 -4.52
CA TRP A 28 0.29 -9.65 -5.06
C TRP A 28 1.60 -10.11 -5.72
N ASP A 29 2.18 -9.29 -6.59
CA ASP A 29 3.48 -9.57 -7.22
C ASP A 29 4.64 -9.70 -6.21
N ASN A 30 4.50 -9.07 -5.04
CA ASN A 30 5.45 -9.18 -3.93
C ASN A 30 5.14 -10.36 -2.98
N GLY A 31 4.17 -11.22 -3.30
CA GLY A 31 3.78 -12.36 -2.48
C GLY A 31 2.92 -11.99 -1.27
N LEU A 32 2.29 -10.82 -1.27
CA LEU A 32 1.49 -10.30 -0.16
C LEU A 32 0.02 -10.15 -0.57
N ILE A 33 -0.87 -10.82 0.18
CA ILE A 33 -2.32 -10.64 0.04
C ILE A 33 -2.78 -9.63 1.09
N ILE A 34 -3.32 -8.51 0.62
CA ILE A 34 -3.94 -7.48 1.47
C ILE A 34 -5.24 -7.01 0.84
N ARG A 35 -6.08 -6.35 1.64
CA ARG A 35 -7.20 -5.58 1.10
C ARG A 35 -6.74 -4.15 0.83
N ALA A 36 -6.67 -3.76 -0.44
CA ALA A 36 -6.47 -2.36 -0.84
C ALA A 36 -7.83 -1.69 -1.07
N PHE A 37 -8.13 -0.67 -0.28
CA PHE A 37 -9.38 0.08 -0.38
C PHE A 37 -9.24 1.25 -1.37
N PRO A 38 -10.34 1.68 -2.03
CA PRO A 38 -10.31 2.77 -3.00
C PRO A 38 -9.73 4.09 -2.46
N GLN A 39 -9.82 4.31 -1.16
CA GLN A 39 -9.31 5.52 -0.48
C GLN A 39 -7.78 5.49 -0.25
N GLY A 40 -7.07 4.45 -0.70
CA GLY A 40 -5.63 4.30 -0.43
C GLY A 40 -5.32 3.71 0.94
N VAL A 41 -6.28 2.99 1.55
CA VAL A 41 -6.07 2.28 2.81
C VAL A 41 -5.68 0.83 2.54
N LEU A 42 -4.73 0.30 3.31
CA LEU A 42 -4.27 -1.08 3.29
C LEU A 42 -4.74 -1.77 4.58
N GLY A 43 -5.58 -2.79 4.41
CA GLY A 43 -6.10 -3.65 5.47
C GLY A 43 -5.29 -4.94 5.59
N TYR A 44 -4.94 -5.27 6.83
CA TYR A 44 -4.19 -6.47 7.22
C TYR A 44 -5.05 -7.30 8.16
N ALA A 45 -5.20 -8.59 7.86
CA ALA A 45 -5.91 -9.55 8.69
C ALA A 45 -5.24 -10.93 8.58
N PRO A 46 -4.00 -11.07 9.07
CA PRO A 46 -3.29 -12.35 9.03
C PRO A 46 -3.98 -13.38 9.96
N PRO A 47 -3.75 -14.68 9.75
CA PRO A 47 -4.18 -15.73 10.67
C PRO A 47 -3.69 -15.49 12.11
N LEU A 48 -4.50 -15.90 13.09
CA LEU A 48 -4.15 -15.78 14.52
C LEU A 48 -2.95 -16.63 14.93
N CYS A 49 -2.58 -17.62 14.11
CA CYS A 49 -1.44 -18.50 14.34
C CYS A 49 -0.14 -18.03 13.66
N CYS A 50 -0.11 -16.81 13.10
CA CYS A 50 1.12 -16.26 12.53
C CYS A 50 2.21 -16.13 13.58
N THR A 51 3.42 -16.50 13.18
CA THR A 51 4.67 -16.30 13.90
C THR A 51 5.23 -14.91 13.64
N ASP A 52 6.13 -14.44 14.52
CA ASP A 52 6.81 -13.15 14.35
C ASP A 52 7.56 -13.07 13.00
N ALA A 53 8.19 -14.18 12.57
CA ALA A 53 8.90 -14.25 11.29
C ALA A 53 7.96 -14.09 10.07
N GLU A 54 6.72 -14.60 10.15
CA GLU A 54 5.72 -14.39 9.11
C GLU A 54 5.20 -12.94 9.10
N ILE A 55 5.07 -12.32 10.28
CA ILE A 55 4.74 -10.90 10.38
C ILE A 55 5.86 -10.05 9.77
N ASP A 56 7.13 -10.36 10.04
CA ASP A 56 8.28 -9.68 9.44
C ASP A 56 8.26 -9.78 7.91
N ALA A 57 7.91 -10.95 7.36
CA ALA A 57 7.75 -11.14 5.92
C ALA A 57 6.63 -10.26 5.34
N ILE A 58 5.48 -10.15 6.02
CA ILE A 58 4.37 -9.26 5.63
C ILE A 58 4.83 -7.80 5.61
N VAL A 59 5.57 -7.36 6.63
CA VAL A 59 6.09 -5.99 6.73
C VAL A 59 7.12 -5.71 5.64
N ALA A 60 8.00 -6.66 5.34
CA ALA A 60 9.00 -6.53 4.27
C ALA A 60 8.35 -6.40 2.89
N ALA A 61 7.38 -7.27 2.57
CA ALA A 61 6.63 -7.19 1.31
C ALA A 61 5.78 -5.92 1.22
N THR A 62 5.22 -5.46 2.34
CA THR A 62 4.52 -4.17 2.44
C THR A 62 5.45 -3.03 2.09
N ARG A 63 6.65 -2.96 2.69
CA ARG A 63 7.64 -1.91 2.39
C ARG A 63 7.93 -1.84 0.89
N LYS A 64 8.23 -2.97 0.26
CA LYS A 64 8.51 -3.04 -1.18
C LYS A 64 7.34 -2.51 -2.01
N THR A 65 6.11 -2.86 -1.63
CA THR A 65 4.88 -2.39 -2.27
C THR A 65 4.70 -0.87 -2.12
N LEU A 66 5.02 -0.32 -0.95
CA LEU A 66 4.97 1.12 -0.69
C LEU A 66 6.03 1.89 -1.50
N ASP A 67 7.25 1.36 -1.60
CA ASP A 67 8.32 1.97 -2.38
C ASP A 67 7.94 2.02 -3.88
N GLN A 68 7.37 0.94 -4.41
CA GLN A 68 6.85 0.88 -5.78
C GLN A 68 5.66 1.84 -5.99
N THR A 69 4.78 1.94 -5.00
CA THR A 69 3.64 2.87 -5.06
C THR A 69 4.09 4.33 -5.00
N LEU A 70 5.11 4.62 -4.19
CA LEU A 70 5.74 5.94 -4.16
C LEU A 70 6.46 6.26 -5.48
N ALA A 71 6.95 5.27 -6.23
CA ALA A 71 7.54 5.48 -7.55
C ALA A 71 6.50 5.65 -8.68
N ASP A 72 5.22 5.40 -8.42
CA ASP A 72 4.15 5.61 -9.40
C ASP A 72 4.09 7.09 -9.83
N LYS A 73 4.03 7.31 -11.14
CA LYS A 73 4.03 8.66 -11.73
C LYS A 73 2.85 9.49 -11.25
N ASP A 74 1.66 8.93 -11.18
CA ASP A 74 0.45 9.65 -10.77
C ASP A 74 0.53 10.04 -9.28
N VAL A 75 1.14 9.19 -8.46
CA VAL A 75 1.42 9.48 -7.04
C VAL A 75 2.46 10.59 -6.92
N ARG A 76 3.60 10.48 -7.62
CA ARG A 76 4.66 11.50 -7.57
C ARG A 76 4.18 12.86 -8.05
N GLN A 77 3.38 12.91 -9.11
CA GLN A 77 2.81 14.15 -9.62
C GLN A 77 1.86 14.81 -8.62
N ALA A 78 1.09 14.03 -7.86
CA ALA A 78 0.18 14.56 -6.85
C ALA A 78 0.89 15.01 -5.54
N MET A 79 2.17 14.69 -5.37
CA MET A 79 2.99 15.13 -4.24
C MET A 79 3.81 16.40 -4.53
N ALA A 80 3.87 16.83 -5.78
CA ALA A 80 4.62 18.02 -6.21
C ALA A 80 3.80 19.30 -6.00
#